data_AF-A0A835YSA3-F1
#
_entry.id   AF-A0A835YSA3-F1
#
_cell.length_a   1.000
_cell.length_b   1.000
_cell.length_c   1.000
_cell.angle_alpha   90.00
_cell.angle_beta   90.00
_cell.angle_gamma   90.00
#
_symmetry.space_group_name_H-M   'P 1'
#
loop_
_entity.id
_entity.type
_entity.pdbx_description
1 polymer ?
#
loop_
_entity_poly.entity_id
_entity_poly.type
_entity_poly.pdbx_seq_one_letter_code
_entity_poly.pdbx_strand_id
1 'polypeptide(L)'
;MARTLVHEVKQTIQRTEGFPPEQQRLIWSGKELKDSRSLRQHFMFPGPDNIHPPTLQLIPRLRGGGSLSGGMFADVADANGISRIAFSETAPEWRIACEGLNIEGLCSNAECAAHGQMVIHKIGMGAFALGGACACPLCVAPIVPLTCAFHRCVWMFEGVKADGGASLSTAWREAGDSYERFNTGTEGTSSGAMVEWERFMLIAKGRKFTCARAADTEDASSNGTQLDDCAVCLEPLRTRRAPFVKTPCGHLYHKACLTAWQRCSSAGSGRCPMCRADLCVLRIGEAD
;
A
#
# COMPACT_ATOMS: atom_id res chain seq x y z
N MET A 1 -18.12 18.20 -22.79
CA MET A 1 -18.26 16.76 -22.45
C MET A 1 -16.88 16.14 -22.37
N ALA A 2 -16.48 15.66 -21.18
CA ALA A 2 -15.11 15.28 -20.86
C ALA A 2 -14.60 14.10 -21.71
N ARG A 3 -13.39 14.23 -22.26
CA ARG A 3 -12.66 13.18 -22.97
C ARG A 3 -11.86 12.36 -21.95
N THR A 4 -12.51 11.50 -21.18
CA THR A 4 -11.78 10.65 -20.23
C THR A 4 -10.88 9.69 -20.99
N LEU A 5 -9.58 9.74 -20.74
CA LEU A 5 -8.60 8.89 -21.39
C LEU A 5 -8.43 7.57 -20.62
N VAL A 6 -8.05 6.49 -21.32
CA VAL A 6 -7.83 5.18 -20.67
C VAL A 6 -6.75 5.27 -19.58
N HIS A 7 -5.73 6.12 -19.77
CA HIS A 7 -4.72 6.36 -18.74
C HIS A 7 -5.29 7.02 -17.47
N GLU A 8 -6.29 7.89 -17.59
CA GLU A 8 -6.92 8.55 -16.44
C GLU A 8 -7.75 7.56 -15.62
N VAL A 9 -8.40 6.60 -16.29
CA VAL A 9 -9.08 5.48 -15.64
C VAL A 9 -8.07 4.63 -14.88
N LYS A 10 -6.95 4.29 -15.51
CA LYS A 10 -5.90 3.52 -14.84
C LYS A 10 -5.31 4.25 -13.64
N GLN A 11 -5.08 5.55 -13.77
CA GLN A 11 -4.66 6.39 -12.64
C GLN A 11 -5.73 6.48 -11.55
N THR A 12 -7.01 6.41 -11.89
CA THR A 12 -8.10 6.38 -10.92
C THR A 12 -8.11 5.04 -10.18
N ILE A 13 -7.96 3.93 -10.90
CA ILE A 13 -7.83 2.60 -10.30
C ILE A 13 -6.56 2.51 -9.44
N GLN A 14 -5.45 3.12 -9.85
CA GLN A 14 -4.26 3.22 -9.00
C GLN A 14 -4.57 3.98 -7.71
N ARG A 15 -5.28 5.10 -7.81
CA ARG A 15 -5.69 5.93 -6.66
C ARG A 15 -6.67 5.22 -5.73
N THR A 16 -7.54 4.36 -6.27
CA THR A 16 -8.61 3.69 -5.49
C THR A 16 -8.18 2.32 -4.96
N GLU A 17 -7.49 1.53 -5.78
CA GLU A 17 -7.17 0.12 -5.52
C GLU A 17 -5.68 -0.13 -5.30
N GLY A 18 -4.80 0.87 -5.49
CA GLY A 18 -3.36 0.75 -5.24
C GLY A 18 -2.55 0.04 -6.33
N PHE A 19 -3.18 -0.45 -7.39
CA PHE A 19 -2.48 -1.12 -8.50
C PHE A 19 -1.76 -0.12 -9.39
N PRO A 20 -0.45 -0.25 -9.64
CA PRO A 20 0.26 0.63 -10.57
C PRO A 20 -0.32 0.57 -12.02
N PRO A 21 -0.45 1.68 -12.76
CA PRO A 21 -1.12 1.73 -14.08
C PRO A 21 -0.55 0.76 -15.11
N GLU A 22 0.75 0.51 -15.05
CA GLU A 22 1.48 -0.43 -15.91
C GLU A 22 1.13 -1.90 -15.62
N GLN A 23 0.60 -2.20 -14.43
CA GLN A 23 0.13 -3.52 -14.03
C GLN A 23 -1.37 -3.74 -14.32
N GLN A 24 -2.08 -2.70 -14.77
CA GLN A 24 -3.51 -2.77 -15.03
C GLN A 24 -3.78 -3.10 -16.50
N ARG A 25 -4.55 -4.17 -16.73
CA ARG A 25 -5.16 -4.46 -18.04
C ARG A 25 -6.64 -4.14 -17.98
N LEU A 26 -7.08 -3.22 -18.84
CA LEU A 26 -8.48 -2.88 -19.02
C LEU A 26 -8.99 -3.55 -20.29
N ILE A 27 -9.96 -4.44 -20.16
CA ILE A 27 -10.57 -5.16 -21.29
C ILE A 27 -11.99 -4.66 -21.49
N TRP A 28 -12.32 -4.40 -22.75
CA TRP A 28 -13.63 -3.98 -23.22
C TRP A 28 -14.12 -4.91 -24.32
N SER A 29 -15.23 -5.63 -24.10
CA SER A 29 -15.79 -6.58 -25.07
C SER A 29 -14.72 -7.53 -25.66
N GLY A 30 -13.84 -8.04 -24.80
CA GLY A 30 -12.72 -8.91 -25.19
C GLY A 30 -11.51 -8.22 -25.84
N LYS A 31 -11.54 -6.89 -26.04
CA LYS A 31 -10.41 -6.11 -26.60
C LYS A 31 -9.72 -5.29 -25.53
N GLU A 32 -8.40 -5.38 -25.48
CA GLU A 32 -7.60 -4.56 -24.56
C GLU A 32 -7.59 -3.09 -24.99
N LEU A 33 -7.82 -2.20 -24.03
CA LEU A 33 -7.80 -0.76 -24.21
C LEU A 33 -6.37 -0.22 -24.17
N LYS A 34 -6.04 0.70 -25.09
CA LYS A 34 -4.73 1.38 -25.14
C LYS A 34 -4.79 2.74 -24.45
N ASP A 35 -3.75 3.07 -23.68
CA ASP A 35 -3.66 4.27 -22.84
C ASP A 35 -3.81 5.60 -23.61
N SER A 36 -3.45 5.60 -24.89
CA SER A 36 -3.51 6.76 -25.77
C SER A 36 -4.89 7.05 -26.37
N ARG A 37 -5.88 6.18 -26.12
CA ARG A 37 -7.23 6.35 -26.67
C ARG A 37 -8.20 6.88 -25.62
N SER A 38 -9.15 7.70 -26.08
CA SER A 38 -10.25 8.13 -25.23
C SER A 38 -11.21 6.98 -25.02
N LEU A 39 -11.75 6.90 -23.80
CA LEU A 39 -12.82 5.96 -23.46
C LEU A 39 -13.90 6.03 -24.54
N ARG A 40 -14.44 7.23 -24.82
CA ARG A 40 -15.50 7.46 -25.82
C ARG A 40 -15.25 6.83 -27.19
N GLN A 41 -14.01 6.79 -27.69
CA GLN A 41 -13.68 6.13 -28.96
C GLN A 41 -13.86 4.59 -28.93
N HIS A 42 -13.81 3.98 -27.74
CA HIS A 42 -14.09 2.56 -27.53
C HIS A 42 -15.59 2.29 -27.29
N PHE A 43 -16.33 3.21 -26.66
CA PHE A 43 -17.79 3.10 -26.47
C PHE A 43 -18.61 3.44 -27.74
N MET A 44 -17.99 3.96 -28.80
CA MET A 44 -18.67 4.30 -30.06
C MET A 44 -18.88 3.11 -31.01
N PHE A 45 -18.34 1.93 -30.70
CA PHE A 45 -18.64 0.70 -31.42
C PHE A 45 -19.51 -0.19 -30.51
N PRO A 46 -20.85 -0.15 -30.64
CA PRO A 46 -21.70 -1.14 -30.00
C PRO A 46 -21.30 -2.52 -30.52
N GLY A 47 -21.17 -3.49 -29.61
CA GLY A 47 -21.09 -4.89 -30.00
C GLY A 47 -22.37 -5.31 -30.75
N PRO A 48 -22.36 -6.46 -31.44
CA PRO A 48 -23.51 -6.94 -32.21
C PRO A 48 -24.80 -7.09 -31.39
N ASP A 49 -24.68 -7.15 -30.06
CA ASP A 49 -25.76 -7.42 -29.13
C ASP A 49 -25.78 -6.29 -28.08
N ASN A 50 -26.65 -5.31 -28.29
CA ASN A 50 -26.93 -4.15 -27.41
C ASN A 50 -27.54 -4.54 -26.04
N ILE A 51 -27.30 -5.76 -25.57
CA ILE A 51 -27.99 -6.41 -24.45
C ILE A 51 -27.11 -6.48 -23.20
N HIS A 52 -25.78 -6.38 -23.33
CA HIS A 52 -24.88 -6.46 -22.19
C HIS A 52 -24.34 -5.08 -21.80
N PRO A 53 -24.61 -4.60 -20.56
CA PRO A 53 -23.92 -3.43 -20.07
C PRO A 53 -22.43 -3.72 -20.09
N PRO A 54 -21.62 -2.74 -20.44
CA PRO A 54 -20.21 -2.99 -20.63
C PRO A 54 -19.52 -3.37 -19.33
N THR A 55 -18.96 -4.58 -19.31
CA THR A 55 -18.16 -5.06 -18.19
C THR A 55 -16.71 -4.65 -18.41
N LEU A 56 -16.23 -3.69 -17.62
CA LEU A 56 -14.81 -3.39 -17.51
C LEU A 56 -14.18 -4.45 -16.62
N GLN A 57 -13.38 -5.34 -17.20
CA GLN A 57 -12.61 -6.33 -16.43
C GLN A 57 -11.22 -5.79 -16.14
N LEU A 58 -10.89 -5.67 -14.85
CA LEU A 58 -9.54 -5.40 -14.37
C LEU A 58 -8.83 -6.73 -14.15
N ILE A 59 -7.83 -7.01 -14.98
CA ILE A 59 -6.94 -8.16 -14.80
C ILE A 59 -5.58 -7.61 -14.37
N PRO A 60 -5.12 -7.88 -13.13
CA PRO A 60 -3.74 -7.63 -12.75
C PRO A 60 -2.81 -8.39 -13.69
N ARG A 61 -1.93 -7.69 -14.40
CA ARG A 61 -0.89 -8.34 -15.19
C ARG A 61 0.18 -8.86 -14.24
N LEU A 62 0.10 -10.14 -13.91
CA LEU A 62 1.30 -10.89 -13.50
C LEU A 62 2.22 -10.92 -14.72
N ARG A 63 3.43 -10.40 -14.60
CA ARG A 63 4.47 -10.65 -15.61
C ARG A 63 4.82 -12.14 -15.54
N GLY A 64 4.18 -12.96 -16.38
CA GLY A 64 4.70 -14.26 -16.75
C GLY A 64 5.89 -14.05 -17.69
N GLY A 65 7.08 -14.47 -17.27
CA GLY A 65 8.29 -14.42 -18.12
C GLY A 65 9.59 -14.13 -17.37
N GLY A 66 9.53 -13.60 -16.14
CA GLY A 66 10.62 -13.78 -15.19
C GLY A 66 10.42 -15.14 -14.55
N SER A 67 11.48 -15.93 -14.40
CA SER A 67 11.46 -17.07 -13.48
C SER A 67 10.87 -16.55 -12.17
N LEU A 68 9.65 -16.94 -11.82
CA LEU A 68 9.19 -16.88 -10.43
C LEU A 68 10.05 -17.92 -9.74
N SER A 69 11.32 -17.58 -9.52
CA SER A 69 12.22 -18.41 -8.77
C SER A 69 11.62 -18.41 -7.39
N GLY A 70 11.03 -19.55 -7.07
CA GLY A 70 10.55 -19.83 -5.75
C GLY A 70 11.59 -19.47 -4.70
N GLY A 71 11.12 -19.17 -3.50
CA GLY A 71 11.99 -18.72 -2.42
C GLY A 71 11.54 -19.28 -1.09
N MET A 72 12.51 -19.39 -0.18
CA MET A 72 12.22 -19.62 1.22
C MET A 72 11.51 -18.40 1.79
N PHE A 73 10.33 -18.61 2.37
CA PHE A 73 9.54 -17.57 3.01
C PHE A 73 8.70 -18.19 4.13
N ALA A 74 8.26 -17.39 5.10
CA ALA A 74 7.38 -17.85 6.18
C ALA A 74 6.14 -18.59 5.64
N ASP A 75 5.69 -19.64 6.35
CA ASP A 75 4.48 -20.36 5.98
C ASP A 75 3.21 -19.54 6.31
N VAL A 76 2.78 -18.73 5.34
CA VAL A 76 1.57 -17.90 5.48
C VAL A 76 0.28 -18.75 5.44
N ALA A 77 0.37 -20.03 5.06
CA ALA A 77 -0.74 -20.96 5.14
C ALA A 77 -1.03 -21.41 6.58
N ASP A 78 -0.05 -21.35 7.48
CA ASP A 78 -0.24 -21.69 8.89
C ASP A 78 -0.93 -20.54 9.63
N ALA A 79 -2.23 -20.70 9.89
CA ALA A 79 -3.02 -19.72 10.62
C ALA A 79 -2.57 -19.51 12.07
N ASN A 80 -1.83 -20.47 12.65
CA ASN A 80 -1.27 -20.39 14.00
C ASN A 80 0.12 -19.75 14.02
N GLY A 81 0.75 -19.55 12.85
CA GLY A 81 2.07 -18.94 12.71
C GLY A 81 2.10 -17.43 12.87
N ILE A 82 1.07 -16.79 13.45
CA ILE A 82 0.98 -15.33 13.58
C ILE A 82 1.29 -14.89 15.01
N SER A 83 2.33 -14.07 15.17
CA SER A 83 2.63 -13.34 16.40
C SER A 83 2.07 -11.92 16.34
N ARG A 84 1.44 -11.48 17.44
CA ARG A 84 0.94 -10.11 17.59
C ARG A 84 1.97 -9.29 18.37
N ILE A 85 2.57 -8.32 17.70
CA ILE A 85 3.62 -7.48 18.26
C ILE A 85 3.02 -6.08 18.51
N ALA A 86 3.33 -5.51 19.68
CA ALA A 86 2.96 -4.14 20.02
C ALA A 86 3.89 -3.13 19.33
N PHE A 87 3.37 -1.96 19.00
CA PHE A 87 4.20 -0.86 18.51
C PHE A 87 5.00 -0.26 19.67
N SER A 88 6.22 0.19 19.39
CA SER A 88 7.12 0.79 20.38
C SER A 88 7.59 2.15 19.89
N GLU A 89 7.66 3.12 20.80
CA GLU A 89 8.16 4.47 20.51
C GLU A 89 9.68 4.51 20.32
N THR A 90 10.40 3.51 20.86
CA THR A 90 11.88 3.43 20.88
C THR A 90 12.46 2.61 19.73
N ALA A 91 11.64 2.13 18.80
CA ALA A 91 12.15 1.25 17.74
C ALA A 91 13.19 1.93 16.82
N PRO A 92 14.17 1.17 16.31
CA PRO A 92 15.15 1.70 15.37
C PRO A 92 14.51 2.09 14.03
N GLU A 93 15.17 2.97 13.28
CA GLU A 93 14.65 3.54 12.03
C GLU A 93 14.39 2.53 10.91
N TRP A 94 15.03 1.36 10.98
CA TRP A 94 14.81 0.26 10.03
C TRP A 94 13.67 -0.68 10.42
N ARG A 95 13.03 -0.46 11.58
CA ARG A 95 11.85 -1.22 12.07
C ARG A 95 10.58 -0.36 12.08
N ILE A 96 10.47 0.55 11.11
CA ILE A 96 9.29 1.40 10.94
C ILE A 96 8.34 0.73 9.95
N ALA A 97 7.13 0.40 10.40
CA ALA A 97 6.06 -0.14 9.58
C ALA A 97 5.05 0.92 9.12
N CYS A 98 4.13 0.48 8.28
CA CYS A 98 2.97 1.24 7.81
C CYS A 98 1.69 0.42 7.95
N GLU A 99 0.54 1.07 7.81
CA GLU A 99 -0.73 0.38 7.61
C GLU A 99 -0.71 -0.37 6.26
N GLY A 100 -1.18 -1.61 6.25
CA GLY A 100 -1.11 -2.52 5.11
C GLY A 100 -0.06 -3.63 5.31
N LEU A 101 0.56 -4.00 4.20
CA LEU A 101 1.57 -5.05 4.11
C LEU A 101 2.97 -4.50 4.37
N ASN A 102 3.69 -5.17 5.26
CA ASN A 102 5.09 -4.91 5.58
C ASN A 102 5.89 -6.19 5.33
N ILE A 103 6.99 -6.10 4.61
CA ILE A 103 7.88 -7.24 4.34
C ILE A 103 9.12 -7.08 5.20
N GLU A 104 9.53 -8.17 5.84
CA GLU A 104 10.73 -8.17 6.65
C GLU A 104 11.82 -9.06 6.04
N GLY A 105 13.06 -8.59 6.11
CA GLY A 105 14.23 -9.30 5.61
C GLY A 105 15.51 -8.78 6.23
N LEU A 106 16.63 -9.44 5.98
CA LEU A 106 17.94 -9.01 6.49
C LEU A 106 18.58 -7.99 5.55
N CYS A 107 19.20 -6.96 6.11
CA CYS A 107 20.05 -6.04 5.34
C CYS A 107 21.38 -6.70 4.97
N SER A 108 21.72 -6.68 3.68
CA SER A 108 22.95 -7.25 3.12
C SER A 108 24.14 -6.29 3.05
N ASN A 109 23.91 -4.99 3.25
CA ASN A 109 24.95 -3.97 3.12
C ASN A 109 25.79 -3.88 4.39
N ALA A 110 27.07 -4.26 4.31
CA ALA A 110 28.03 -4.24 5.41
C ALA A 110 28.28 -2.85 6.03
N GLU A 111 28.09 -1.78 5.27
CA GLU A 111 28.29 -0.40 5.73
C GLU A 111 27.03 0.20 6.37
N CYS A 112 25.90 -0.51 6.32
CA CYS A 112 24.64 -0.04 6.88
C CYS A 112 24.56 -0.31 8.39
N ALA A 113 24.05 0.64 9.16
CA ALA A 113 23.76 0.44 10.58
C ALA A 113 22.82 -0.76 10.86
N ALA A 114 22.00 -1.13 9.88
CA ALA A 114 21.10 -2.27 9.95
C ALA A 114 21.70 -3.57 9.36
N HIS A 115 22.99 -3.64 9.04
CA HIS A 115 23.64 -4.82 8.46
C HIS A 115 23.37 -6.08 9.31
N GLY A 116 22.88 -7.15 8.68
CA GLY A 116 22.55 -8.40 9.36
C GLY A 116 21.37 -8.31 10.33
N GLN A 117 20.68 -7.16 10.42
CA GLN A 117 19.49 -6.97 11.22
C GLN A 117 18.22 -7.14 10.37
N MET A 118 17.14 -7.56 11.02
CA MET A 118 15.81 -7.57 10.40
C MET A 118 15.36 -6.12 10.14
N VAL A 119 15.04 -5.81 8.90
CA VAL A 119 14.53 -4.51 8.46
C VAL A 119 13.16 -4.65 7.84
N ILE A 120 12.38 -3.56 7.85
CA ILE A 120 11.02 -3.53 7.33
C ILE A 120 10.98 -2.72 6.04
N HIS A 121 10.58 -3.38 4.97
CA HIS A 121 10.20 -2.77 3.71
C HIS A 121 8.68 -2.55 3.67
N LYS A 122 8.26 -1.30 3.53
CA LYS A 122 6.86 -0.87 3.61
C LYS A 122 6.21 -0.95 2.22
N ILE A 123 5.29 -1.89 2.03
CA ILE A 123 4.48 -1.97 0.80
C ILE A 123 3.18 -1.18 0.96
N GLY A 124 2.55 -1.27 2.14
CA GLY A 124 1.27 -0.64 2.40
C GLY A 124 0.11 -1.41 1.76
N MET A 125 -0.89 -0.71 1.24
CA MET A 125 -2.00 -1.33 0.52
C MET A 125 -1.55 -1.67 -0.90
N GLY A 126 -1.44 -2.96 -1.21
CA GLY A 126 -0.88 -3.41 -2.48
C GLY A 126 -0.65 -4.92 -2.50
N ALA A 127 0.12 -5.35 -3.49
CA ALA A 127 0.47 -6.76 -3.67
C ALA A 127 1.98 -6.98 -3.58
N PHE A 128 2.35 -8.15 -3.10
CA PHE A 128 3.72 -8.63 -3.06
C PHE A 128 3.81 -10.01 -3.69
N ALA A 129 4.88 -10.28 -4.41
CA ALA A 129 5.21 -11.62 -4.89
C ALA A 129 6.67 -11.91 -4.56
N LEU A 130 7.02 -13.19 -4.34
CA LEU A 130 8.41 -13.60 -4.22
C LEU A 130 9.16 -13.28 -5.54
N GLY A 131 10.35 -12.70 -5.41
CA GLY A 131 11.08 -12.08 -6.52
C GLY A 131 10.76 -10.59 -6.74
N GLY A 132 9.82 -10.02 -5.99
CA GLY A 132 9.60 -8.57 -5.92
C GLY A 132 10.80 -7.85 -5.30
N ALA A 133 11.06 -6.62 -5.76
CA ALA A 133 12.14 -5.80 -5.21
C ALA A 133 11.78 -5.33 -3.80
N CYS A 134 12.53 -5.79 -2.80
CA CYS A 134 12.51 -5.24 -1.46
C CYS A 134 13.85 -4.57 -1.16
N ALA A 135 13.81 -3.44 -0.47
CA ALA A 135 14.99 -2.63 -0.17
C ALA A 135 15.03 -2.21 1.29
N CYS A 136 16.23 -2.11 1.83
CA CYS A 136 16.49 -1.61 3.17
C CYS A 136 16.06 -0.13 3.25
N PRO A 137 15.29 0.27 4.28
CA PRO A 137 14.82 1.65 4.41
C PRO A 137 15.95 2.66 4.67
N LEU A 138 17.12 2.22 5.15
CA LEU A 138 18.25 3.10 5.44
C LEU A 138 19.22 3.26 4.27
N CYS A 139 19.67 2.14 3.68
CA CYS A 139 20.72 2.16 2.67
C CYS A 139 20.22 1.84 1.26
N VAL A 140 18.93 1.49 1.11
CA VAL A 140 18.29 1.15 -0.18
C VAL A 140 18.87 -0.12 -0.84
N ALA A 141 19.82 -0.80 -0.19
CA ALA A 141 20.35 -2.07 -0.66
C ALA A 141 19.23 -3.14 -0.70
N PRO A 142 19.28 -4.08 -1.66
CA PRO A 142 18.29 -5.13 -1.76
C PRO A 142 18.31 -6.01 -0.51
N ILE A 143 17.12 -6.34 -0.01
CA ILE A 143 16.93 -7.27 1.11
C ILE A 143 16.33 -8.57 0.61
N VAL A 144 16.75 -9.68 1.21
CA VAL A 144 16.12 -10.97 0.98
C VAL A 144 14.89 -11.06 1.90
N PRO A 145 13.67 -11.12 1.34
CA PRO A 145 12.46 -11.19 2.13
C PRO A 145 12.35 -12.55 2.83
N LEU A 146 12.08 -12.57 4.13
CA LEU A 146 11.97 -13.78 4.94
C LEU A 146 10.55 -13.98 5.49
N THR A 147 9.89 -12.89 5.88
CA THR A 147 8.52 -12.93 6.39
C THR A 147 7.75 -11.66 6.04
N CYS A 148 6.46 -11.66 6.35
CA CYS A 148 5.57 -10.52 6.22
C CYS A 148 4.79 -10.27 7.51
N ALA A 149 4.27 -9.06 7.60
CA ALA A 149 3.33 -8.68 8.62
C ALA A 149 2.26 -7.73 8.08
N PHE A 150 1.13 -7.72 8.79
CA PHE A 150 -0.05 -6.95 8.44
C PHE A 150 -0.45 -6.03 9.59
N HIS A 151 -0.91 -4.83 9.26
CA HIS A 151 -1.41 -3.87 10.23
C HIS A 151 -2.57 -3.08 9.63
N ARG A 152 -3.74 -3.06 10.28
CA ARG A 152 -4.91 -2.27 9.85
C ARG A 152 -5.35 -2.45 8.41
N CYS A 153 -5.37 -3.70 7.95
CA CYS A 153 -5.75 -4.02 6.59
C CYS A 153 -6.57 -5.31 6.49
N VAL A 154 -7.15 -5.54 5.33
CA VAL A 154 -7.71 -6.83 4.93
C VAL A 154 -6.75 -7.45 3.94
N TRP A 155 -6.40 -8.71 4.10
CA TRP A 155 -5.37 -9.36 3.30
C TRP A 155 -5.77 -10.77 2.87
N MET A 156 -5.19 -11.24 1.77
CA MET A 156 -5.27 -12.64 1.34
C MET A 156 -3.92 -13.07 0.76
N PHE A 157 -3.71 -14.38 0.66
CA PHE A 157 -2.57 -14.91 -0.08
C PHE A 157 -3.01 -15.97 -1.08
N GLU A 158 -2.20 -16.14 -2.11
CA GLU A 158 -2.29 -17.21 -3.08
C GLU A 158 -0.88 -17.77 -3.33
N GLY A 159 -0.71 -19.08 -3.28
CA GLY A 159 0.60 -19.68 -3.49
C GLY A 159 0.58 -21.17 -3.79
N VAL A 160 1.71 -21.68 -4.28
CA VAL A 160 1.99 -23.08 -4.57
C VAL A 160 3.31 -23.41 -3.87
N LYS A 161 3.32 -24.44 -3.03
CA LYS A 161 4.54 -24.92 -2.36
C LYS A 161 5.40 -25.71 -3.35
N ALA A 162 6.72 -25.65 -3.23
CA ALA A 162 7.65 -26.31 -4.15
C ALA A 162 7.65 -27.86 -4.03
N ASP A 163 6.99 -28.40 -3.01
CA ASP A 163 6.79 -29.85 -2.80
C ASP A 163 5.78 -30.47 -3.78
N GLY A 164 5.29 -29.71 -4.77
CA GLY A 164 4.28 -30.17 -5.73
C GLY A 164 2.86 -30.11 -5.18
N GLY A 165 2.63 -29.37 -4.10
CA GLY A 165 1.32 -29.17 -3.50
C GLY A 165 0.32 -28.45 -4.42
N ALA A 166 -0.97 -28.62 -4.13
CA ALA A 166 -2.04 -27.89 -4.81
C ALA A 166 -1.94 -26.38 -4.58
N SER A 167 -2.52 -25.58 -5.48
CA SER A 167 -2.64 -24.13 -5.29
C SER A 167 -3.43 -23.83 -4.02
N LEU A 168 -2.79 -23.14 -3.09
CA LEU A 168 -3.37 -22.65 -1.84
C LEU A 168 -3.86 -21.22 -2.05
N SER A 169 -5.06 -20.94 -1.55
CA SER A 169 -5.61 -19.58 -1.47
C SER A 169 -6.40 -19.45 -0.19
N THR A 170 -6.19 -18.36 0.54
CA THR A 170 -7.03 -18.02 1.70
C THR A 170 -8.22 -17.17 1.29
N ALA A 171 -9.27 -17.23 2.10
CA ALA A 171 -10.25 -16.16 2.14
C ALA A 171 -9.59 -14.87 2.64
N TRP A 172 -10.19 -13.72 2.30
CA TRP A 172 -9.76 -12.44 2.85
C TRP A 172 -9.87 -12.45 4.40
N ARG A 173 -8.79 -12.08 5.07
CA ARG A 173 -8.66 -12.00 6.53
C ARG A 173 -8.45 -10.55 6.95
N GLU A 174 -8.94 -10.18 8.12
CA GLU A 174 -8.71 -8.86 8.69
C GLU A 174 -7.55 -8.92 9.68
N ALA A 175 -6.57 -8.03 9.52
CA ALA A 175 -5.51 -7.79 10.48
C ALA A 175 -5.89 -6.62 11.38
N GLY A 176 -5.74 -6.80 12.70
CA GLY A 176 -6.13 -5.86 13.73
C GLY A 176 -5.26 -4.59 13.84
N ASP A 177 -5.30 -3.97 15.02
CA ASP A 177 -4.50 -2.77 15.33
C ASP A 177 -3.10 -3.11 15.84
N SER A 178 -2.82 -4.37 16.15
CA SER A 178 -1.46 -4.86 16.41
C SER A 178 -0.69 -5.05 15.11
N TYR A 179 0.62 -5.25 15.22
CA TYR A 179 1.45 -5.70 14.11
C TYR A 179 1.44 -7.23 14.06
N GLU A 180 0.70 -7.80 13.10
CA GLU A 180 0.49 -9.24 12.97
C GLU A 180 1.53 -9.84 12.02
N ARG A 181 2.59 -10.43 12.57
CA ARG A 181 3.76 -10.96 11.84
C ARG A 181 3.73 -12.48 11.76
N PHE A 182 4.13 -13.03 10.62
CA PHE A 182 4.32 -14.47 10.47
C PHE A 182 5.68 -14.93 11.03
N ASN A 183 5.67 -15.99 11.83
CA ASN A 183 6.86 -16.54 12.46
C ASN A 183 7.73 -17.33 11.47
N THR A 184 9.04 -17.29 11.68
CA THR A 184 10.05 -17.99 10.85
C THR A 184 10.71 -19.17 11.56
N GLY A 185 10.20 -19.60 12.71
CA GLY A 185 10.58 -20.87 13.36
C GLY A 185 11.94 -20.85 14.06
N THR A 186 12.67 -19.75 13.93
CA THR A 186 13.92 -19.45 14.64
C THR A 186 13.67 -18.96 16.08
N GLU A 187 12.43 -18.61 16.44
CA GLU A 187 12.07 -17.95 17.71
C GLU A 187 11.51 -18.94 18.75
N GLY A 188 12.11 -20.14 18.87
CA GLY A 188 11.84 -21.08 19.98
C GLY A 188 10.42 -21.66 20.09
N THR A 189 9.55 -21.35 19.14
CA THR A 189 8.18 -21.85 19.03
C THR A 189 8.09 -22.91 17.93
N SER A 190 7.44 -24.05 18.22
CA SER A 190 7.30 -25.19 17.30
C SER A 190 6.36 -24.93 16.11
N SER A 191 5.83 -23.72 15.98
CA SER A 191 4.91 -23.28 14.92
C SER A 191 5.48 -22.06 14.18
N GLY A 192 5.67 -22.16 12.87
CA GLY A 192 6.25 -21.11 12.02
C GLY A 192 7.38 -21.61 11.14
N ALA A 193 7.20 -22.70 10.40
CA ALA A 193 8.26 -23.20 9.52
C ALA A 193 8.49 -22.24 8.32
N MET A 194 9.73 -22.08 7.89
CA MET A 194 10.01 -21.54 6.56
C MET A 194 9.68 -22.60 5.52
N VAL A 195 9.04 -22.18 4.43
CA VAL A 195 8.60 -23.05 3.34
C VAL A 195 9.17 -22.53 2.04
N GLU A 196 9.58 -23.46 1.17
CA GLU A 196 9.94 -23.15 -0.20
C GLU A 196 8.67 -23.04 -1.05
N TRP A 197 8.41 -21.84 -1.55
CA TRP A 197 7.26 -21.55 -2.39
C TRP A 197 7.68 -21.53 -3.84
N GLU A 198 7.00 -22.24 -4.74
CA GLU A 198 7.20 -22.11 -6.18
C GLU A 198 6.55 -20.80 -6.71
N ARG A 199 5.34 -20.52 -6.21
CA ARG A 199 4.61 -19.28 -6.51
C ARG A 199 4.01 -18.75 -5.24
N PHE A 200 4.12 -17.45 -5.01
CA PHE A 200 3.58 -16.83 -3.81
C PHE A 200 3.20 -15.40 -4.08
N MET A 201 2.00 -15.02 -3.64
CA MET A 201 1.46 -13.69 -3.73
C MET A 201 0.68 -13.33 -2.47
N LEU A 202 0.93 -12.14 -1.95
CA LEU A 202 0.14 -11.49 -0.90
C LEU A 202 -0.57 -10.29 -1.49
N ILE A 203 -1.78 -10.02 -1.01
CA ILE A 203 -2.55 -8.82 -1.36
C ILE A 203 -3.11 -8.23 -0.08
N ALA A 204 -2.91 -6.93 0.13
CA ALA A 204 -3.48 -6.16 1.22
C ALA A 204 -4.33 -4.99 0.69
N LYS A 205 -5.49 -4.77 1.31
CA LYS A 205 -6.46 -3.72 1.00
C LYS A 205 -6.87 -2.99 2.26
N GLY A 206 -7.34 -1.75 2.10
CA GLY A 206 -7.92 -0.99 3.21
C GLY A 206 -9.19 -1.66 3.75
N ARG A 207 -9.43 -1.51 5.05
CA ARG A 207 -10.71 -1.92 5.66
C ARG A 207 -11.83 -1.06 5.07
N LYS A 208 -12.97 -1.67 4.71
CA LYS A 208 -14.15 -0.92 4.27
C LYS A 208 -14.78 -0.23 5.47
N PHE A 209 -14.52 1.05 5.67
CA PHE A 209 -15.27 1.86 6.62
C PHE A 209 -16.68 2.13 6.06
N THR A 210 -17.73 1.70 6.76
CA THR A 210 -19.10 2.16 6.50
C THR A 210 -19.21 3.59 7.03
N CYS A 211 -19.20 4.58 6.13
CA CYS A 211 -19.47 5.97 6.48
C CYS A 211 -20.98 6.26 6.33
N ALA A 212 -21.63 6.65 7.42
CA ALA A 212 -22.90 7.36 7.34
C ALA A 212 -22.63 8.78 6.79
N ARG A 213 -23.33 9.15 5.71
CA ARG A 213 -23.18 10.41 4.97
C ARG A 213 -23.56 11.63 5.83
N ALA A 214 -22.77 12.70 5.74
CA ALA A 214 -23.23 14.07 5.98
C ALA A 214 -22.77 14.93 4.79
N ALA A 215 -23.65 15.85 4.39
CA ALA A 215 -23.79 16.41 3.06
C ALA A 215 -23.13 17.80 2.91
N ASP A 216 -22.89 18.17 1.64
CA ASP A 216 -22.88 19.51 1.00
C ASP A 216 -21.90 20.59 1.52
N THR A 217 -21.27 21.50 0.76
CA THR A 217 -21.63 22.27 -0.46
C THR A 217 -20.37 22.87 -1.14
N GLU A 218 -20.54 23.35 -2.38
CA GLU A 218 -19.56 23.96 -3.30
C GLU A 218 -19.28 25.46 -3.02
N ASP A 219 -18.12 26.01 -3.40
CA ASP A 219 -17.96 27.10 -4.40
C ASP A 219 -16.58 27.80 -4.44
N ALA A 220 -16.37 28.56 -5.51
CA ALA A 220 -15.10 28.84 -6.21
C ALA A 220 -14.43 30.23 -6.00
N SER A 221 -13.19 30.32 -6.53
CA SER A 221 -12.53 31.46 -7.24
C SER A 221 -11.49 32.39 -6.58
N SER A 222 -10.27 32.27 -7.13
CA SER A 222 -9.34 33.29 -7.71
C SER A 222 -8.44 34.25 -6.88
N ASN A 223 -7.13 34.09 -7.16
CA ASN A 223 -6.02 35.06 -7.38
C ASN A 223 -5.42 35.95 -6.26
N GLY A 224 -4.16 35.64 -5.90
CA GLY A 224 -3.01 36.52 -6.12
C GLY A 224 -2.45 37.35 -4.94
N THR A 225 -1.43 36.84 -4.25
CA THR A 225 -0.12 37.48 -3.88
C THR A 225 0.56 36.51 -2.89
N GLN A 226 1.65 35.87 -3.29
CA GLN A 226 2.14 34.61 -2.70
C GLN A 226 2.80 34.81 -1.32
N LEU A 227 1.96 34.97 -0.31
CA LEU A 227 2.24 34.61 1.07
C LEU A 227 2.00 33.10 1.17
N ASP A 228 2.88 32.35 1.84
CA ASP A 228 2.65 30.92 2.06
C ASP A 228 1.39 30.77 2.95
N ASP A 229 0.24 30.50 2.33
CA ASP A 229 -1.04 30.32 3.01
C ASP A 229 -1.23 28.85 3.42
N CYS A 230 -1.93 28.62 4.55
CA CYS A 230 -2.22 27.28 5.00
C CYS A 230 -3.36 26.67 4.16
N ALA A 231 -3.09 25.58 3.44
CA ALA A 231 -4.10 24.94 2.58
C ALA A 231 -5.28 24.27 3.30
N VAL A 232 -5.33 24.32 4.64
CA VAL A 232 -6.43 23.76 5.44
C VAL A 232 -7.42 24.85 5.90
N CYS A 233 -6.93 26.00 6.37
CA CYS A 233 -7.78 27.12 6.80
C CYS A 233 -7.75 28.32 5.84
N LEU A 234 -6.90 28.28 4.81
CA LEU A 234 -6.67 29.34 3.82
C LEU A 234 -6.16 30.67 4.42
N GLU A 235 -5.62 30.64 5.64
CA GLU A 235 -5.03 31.81 6.30
C GLU A 235 -3.49 31.85 6.16
N PRO A 236 -2.85 33.05 6.19
CA PRO A 236 -1.40 33.17 6.08
C PRO A 236 -0.64 32.44 7.19
N LEU A 237 0.38 31.66 6.82
CA LEU A 237 1.21 30.90 7.78
C LEU A 237 2.08 31.81 8.67
N ARG A 238 2.37 33.03 8.21
CA ARG A 238 3.26 34.00 8.88
C ARG A 238 2.52 35.10 9.64
N THR A 239 1.38 34.79 10.24
CA THR A 239 0.78 35.66 11.27
C THR A 239 1.54 35.45 12.59
N ARG A 240 1.96 36.56 13.23
CA ARG A 240 3.00 36.70 14.28
C ARG A 240 2.94 35.79 15.54
N ARG A 241 2.04 34.80 15.63
CA ARG A 241 1.83 33.98 16.85
C ARG A 241 1.45 32.50 16.62
N ALA A 242 1.30 32.00 15.39
CA ALA A 242 0.88 30.62 15.16
C ALA A 242 2.05 29.69 14.74
N PRO A 243 2.27 28.54 15.41
CA PRO A 243 3.28 27.57 14.98
C PRO A 243 2.88 26.89 13.67
N PHE A 244 3.79 26.84 12.70
CA PHE A 244 3.62 26.12 11.43
C PHE A 244 4.54 24.90 11.35
N VAL A 245 4.18 23.93 10.52
CA VAL A 245 4.89 22.66 10.33
C VAL A 245 5.13 22.42 8.85
N LYS A 246 6.32 21.93 8.51
CA LYS A 246 6.66 21.43 7.17
C LYS A 246 6.58 19.92 7.17
N THR A 247 5.77 19.37 6.27
CA THR A 247 5.63 17.92 6.07
C THR A 247 6.81 17.35 5.27
N PRO A 248 7.09 16.02 5.32
CA PRO A 248 8.16 15.39 4.53
C PRO A 248 8.03 15.59 3.02
N CYS A 249 6.79 15.73 2.53
CA CYS A 249 6.50 16.06 1.12
C CYS A 249 6.69 17.55 0.78
N GLY A 250 7.14 18.37 1.72
CA GLY A 250 7.50 19.78 1.51
C GLY A 250 6.39 20.81 1.75
N HIS A 251 5.15 20.38 1.98
CA HIS A 251 4.00 21.30 2.20
C HIS A 251 3.95 21.85 3.62
N LEU A 252 3.47 23.09 3.76
CA LEU A 252 3.42 23.85 5.01
C LEU A 252 1.97 24.02 5.52
N TYR A 253 1.78 23.90 6.84
CA TYR A 253 0.47 24.05 7.50
C TYR A 253 0.61 24.70 8.87
N HIS A 254 -0.44 25.33 9.40
CA HIS A 254 -0.50 25.59 10.84
C HIS A 254 -0.55 24.25 11.58
N LYS A 255 0.19 24.15 12.69
CA LYS A 255 0.25 22.92 13.50
C LYS A 255 -1.15 22.47 13.93
N ALA A 256 -1.99 23.40 14.38
CA ALA A 256 -3.36 23.11 14.78
C ALA A 256 -4.23 22.60 13.62
N CYS A 257 -4.10 23.19 12.43
CA CYS A 257 -4.85 22.80 11.25
C CYS A 257 -4.45 21.41 10.75
N LEU A 258 -3.16 21.09 10.73
CA LEU A 258 -2.70 19.75 10.37
C LEU A 258 -3.18 18.70 11.39
N THR A 259 -3.08 19.00 12.69
CA THR A 259 -3.56 18.10 13.75
C THR A 259 -5.08 17.90 13.72
N ALA A 260 -5.85 18.96 13.44
CA ALA A 260 -7.30 18.85 13.28
C ALA A 260 -7.66 18.04 12.02
N TRP A 261 -6.97 18.27 10.91
CA TRP A 261 -7.15 17.51 9.68
C TRP A 261 -6.86 16.02 9.87
N GLN A 262 -5.80 15.67 10.60
CA GLN A 262 -5.46 14.29 10.93
C GLN A 262 -6.52 13.61 11.81
N ARG A 263 -7.24 14.38 12.64
CA ARG A 263 -8.31 13.88 13.52
C ARG A 263 -9.66 13.74 12.82
N CYS A 264 -9.94 14.58 11.82
CA CYS A 264 -11.25 14.62 11.14
C CYS A 264 -11.27 13.91 9.78
N SER A 265 -10.11 13.60 9.19
CA SER A 265 -10.06 12.95 7.88
C SER A 265 -10.44 11.47 7.98
N SER A 266 -11.60 11.13 7.41
CA SER A 266 -12.12 9.76 7.23
C SER A 266 -11.30 8.89 6.25
N ALA A 267 -10.14 9.36 5.81
CA ALA A 267 -9.24 8.70 4.86
C ALA A 267 -7.79 8.68 5.39
N GLY A 268 -7.54 7.90 6.45
CA GLY A 268 -6.19 7.61 6.95
C GLY A 268 -5.50 8.81 7.60
N SER A 269 -5.42 8.80 8.92
CA SER A 269 -4.98 9.89 9.82
C SER A 269 -3.50 10.29 9.72
N GLY A 270 -2.83 10.00 8.61
CA GLY A 270 -1.43 10.28 8.40
C GLY A 270 -1.14 10.64 6.95
N ARG A 271 -1.95 11.48 6.29
CA ARG A 271 -1.70 11.91 4.91
C ARG A 271 -1.72 13.42 4.76
N CYS A 272 -0.86 13.92 3.88
CA CYS A 272 -0.76 15.34 3.55
C CYS A 272 -2.06 15.86 2.92
N PRO A 273 -2.67 16.94 3.43
CA PRO A 273 -3.86 17.54 2.81
C PRO A 273 -3.68 17.91 1.33
N MET A 274 -2.49 18.41 0.97
CA MET A 274 -2.18 18.88 -0.39
C MET A 274 -1.86 17.77 -1.37
N CYS A 275 -1.01 16.80 -1.01
CA CYS A 275 -0.51 15.80 -1.95
C CYS A 275 -0.81 14.35 -1.54
N ARG A 276 -1.47 14.15 -0.39
CA ARG A 276 -1.84 12.85 0.18
C ARG A 276 -0.67 11.91 0.46
N ALA A 277 0.58 12.39 0.38
CA ALA A 277 1.75 11.65 0.82
C ALA A 277 1.61 11.26 2.29
N ASP A 278 1.98 10.03 2.63
CA ASP A 278 1.91 9.53 3.99
C ASP A 278 2.88 10.33 4.90
N LEU A 279 2.32 10.88 5.97
CA LEU A 279 2.94 11.59 7.07
C LEU A 279 3.20 10.68 8.28
N CYS A 280 2.71 9.44 8.27
CA CYS A 280 2.79 8.52 9.41
C CYS A 280 4.15 7.80 9.46
N VAL A 281 4.78 7.84 10.64
CA VAL A 281 6.01 7.12 10.96
C VAL A 281 5.67 6.18 12.13
N LEU A 282 5.31 4.92 11.87
CA LEU A 282 4.93 3.95 12.90
C LEU A 282 6.10 2.99 13.20
N ARG A 283 6.54 2.92 14.45
CA ARG A 283 7.76 2.23 14.91
C ARG A 283 7.44 0.92 15.67
N ILE A 284 8.13 -0.20 15.39
CA ILE A 284 7.88 -1.52 16.04
C ILE A 284 9.08 -1.96 16.88
N GLY A 285 8.89 -2.34 18.15
CA GLY A 285 9.96 -2.86 19.00
C GLY A 285 9.48 -3.89 20.01
N GLU A 286 10.35 -4.85 20.33
CA GLU A 286 10.33 -5.65 21.55
C GLU A 286 10.88 -4.79 22.70
N ALA A 287 10.28 -4.92 23.88
CA ALA A 287 10.85 -4.40 25.11
C ALA A 287 11.98 -5.34 25.55
N ASP A 288 13.13 -4.76 25.90
CA ASP A 288 14.11 -5.43 26.78
C ASP A 288 13.45 -5.81 28.12
#